data_AF-C5YM20-F1
#
_entry.id   AF-C5YM20-F1
#
_cell.length_a   1.000
_cell.length_b   1.000
_cell.length_c   1.000
_cell.angle_alpha   90.00
_cell.angle_beta   90.00
_cell.angle_gamma   90.00
#
_symmetry.space_group_name_H-M   'P 1'
#
loop_
_entity.id
_entity.type
_entity.pdbx_description
1 polymer ?
#
loop_
_entity_poly.entity_id
_entity_poly.type
_entity_poly.pdbx_seq_one_letter_code
_entity_poly.pdbx_strand_id
1 'polypeptide(L)'
;MRAKHTALAPIDPASPRPPPVLYNGTHAAVSHRVTVVPPPADSKSKSPAGERKRAGRGPARRKSGPGAGSRCEMEVVDGSFVIKGLADAVLLPDLGLVHVDAVVESVEIRQAPALLQLITTATGKWNVARDQKLRHLARVSCEADILLDVVLPLLKADPRSAAGGRLLTRYGWSLRRLGRKVDGVNGAFFAVAVADSNFLRRHASHLNRGTKGVKWLTDNIAAIEKRLVDLKGTVVNIPAVAKQDEDEDAGVDDEKTDGGDSDEADGGGESE
;
A
#
# COMPACT_ATOMS: atom_id res chain seq x y z
N MET A 1 -35.22 -27.02 -27.57
CA MET A 1 -35.11 -25.68 -28.17
C MET A 1 -33.62 -25.40 -28.42
N ARG A 2 -33.18 -25.39 -29.69
CA ARG A 2 -31.77 -25.24 -30.09
C ARG A 2 -31.44 -23.75 -30.25
N ALA A 3 -30.45 -23.26 -29.51
CA ALA A 3 -29.93 -21.90 -29.65
C ALA A 3 -29.11 -21.77 -30.94
N LYS A 4 -29.43 -20.75 -31.75
CA LYS A 4 -28.75 -20.42 -33.00
C LYS A 4 -27.48 -19.62 -32.68
N HIS A 5 -26.33 -20.11 -33.12
CA HIS A 5 -25.08 -19.36 -33.14
C HIS A 5 -25.13 -18.30 -34.24
N THR A 6 -24.96 -17.03 -33.85
CA THR A 6 -24.76 -15.91 -34.78
C THR A 6 -23.28 -15.85 -35.14
N ALA A 7 -22.96 -16.08 -36.41
CA ALA A 7 -21.60 -15.97 -36.95
C ALA A 7 -21.24 -14.50 -37.21
N LEU A 8 -20.07 -14.08 -36.72
CA LEU A 8 -19.45 -12.79 -37.01
C LEU A 8 -18.94 -12.77 -38.47
N ALA A 9 -19.19 -11.64 -39.15
CA ALA A 9 -18.75 -11.42 -40.53
C ALA A 9 -17.21 -11.32 -40.64
N PRO A 10 -16.61 -11.76 -41.77
CA PRO A 10 -15.17 -11.68 -42.00
C PRO A 10 -14.71 -10.24 -42.21
N ILE A 11 -13.59 -9.89 -41.59
CA ILE A 11 -12.90 -8.60 -41.69
C ILE A 11 -12.15 -8.54 -43.03
N ASP A 12 -12.46 -7.52 -43.83
CA ASP A 12 -11.85 -7.27 -45.13
C ASP A 12 -10.41 -6.74 -44.98
N PRO A 13 -9.37 -7.42 -45.50
CA PRO A 13 -7.97 -7.01 -45.33
C PRO A 13 -7.53 -5.83 -46.22
N ALA A 14 -8.42 -5.25 -47.02
CA ALA A 14 -8.08 -4.23 -48.02
C ALA A 14 -8.27 -2.76 -47.57
N SER A 15 -8.46 -2.48 -46.27
CA SER A 15 -8.65 -1.10 -45.80
C SER A 15 -7.32 -0.33 -45.73
N PRO A 16 -7.15 0.80 -46.44
CA PRO A 16 -5.90 1.56 -46.46
C PRO A 16 -5.62 2.21 -45.10
N ARG A 17 -4.41 1.98 -44.57
CA ARG A 17 -3.95 2.62 -43.33
C ARG A 17 -3.83 4.14 -43.53
N PRO A 18 -4.27 4.97 -42.56
CA PRO A 18 -4.02 6.40 -42.62
C PRO A 18 -2.51 6.69 -42.48
N PRO A 19 -1.98 7.71 -43.17
CA PRO A 19 -0.57 8.07 -43.10
C PRO A 19 -0.19 8.63 -41.71
N PRO A 20 1.08 8.48 -41.30
CA PRO A 20 1.57 9.03 -40.04
C PRO A 20 1.61 10.56 -40.08
N VAL A 21 1.03 11.18 -39.05
CA VAL A 21 1.09 12.64 -38.83
C VAL A 21 2.49 12.98 -38.30
N LEU A 22 3.31 13.63 -39.12
CA LEU A 22 4.59 14.20 -38.69
C LEU A 22 4.33 15.50 -37.93
N TYR A 23 4.56 15.47 -36.61
CA TYR A 23 4.46 16.65 -35.75
C TYR A 23 5.82 17.35 -35.69
N ASN A 24 5.99 18.43 -36.48
CA ASN A 24 7.14 19.33 -36.38
C ASN A 24 6.91 20.32 -35.22
N GLY A 25 7.39 19.97 -34.03
CA GLY A 25 7.41 20.85 -32.87
C GLY A 25 8.82 21.38 -32.62
N THR A 26 9.15 22.55 -33.15
CA THR A 26 10.30 23.35 -32.75
C THR A 26 10.11 23.86 -31.32
N HIS A 27 10.89 23.36 -30.36
CA HIS A 27 11.01 23.98 -29.03
C HIS A 27 12.40 24.58 -28.85
N ALA A 28 12.41 25.90 -28.72
CA ALA A 28 13.56 26.69 -28.35
C ALA A 28 14.06 26.29 -26.95
N ALA A 29 15.36 26.00 -26.85
CA ALA A 29 16.04 25.75 -25.59
C ALA A 29 16.16 27.06 -24.80
N VAL A 30 15.37 27.20 -23.73
CA VAL A 30 15.59 28.23 -22.71
C VAL A 30 16.46 27.61 -21.61
N SER A 31 17.75 27.95 -21.64
CA SER A 31 18.75 27.52 -20.65
C SER A 31 18.55 28.28 -19.34
N HIS A 32 17.84 27.69 -18.37
CA HIS A 32 17.78 28.24 -17.01
C HIS A 32 18.97 27.75 -16.18
N ARG A 33 19.87 28.69 -15.86
CA ARG A 33 21.02 28.51 -15.00
C ARG A 33 20.54 28.49 -13.53
N VAL A 34 20.59 27.34 -12.88
CA VAL A 34 20.31 27.21 -11.44
C VAL A 34 21.59 27.55 -10.66
N THR A 35 21.57 28.62 -9.89
CA THR A 35 22.67 29.03 -9.00
C THR A 35 22.48 28.33 -7.64
N VAL A 36 23.35 27.37 -7.33
CA VAL A 36 23.44 26.75 -6.00
C VAL A 36 24.25 27.68 -5.10
N VAL A 37 23.63 28.20 -4.04
CA VAL A 37 24.30 28.97 -2.99
C VAL A 37 24.68 28.01 -1.86
N PRO A 38 25.98 27.82 -1.53
CA PRO A 38 26.38 26.99 -0.40
C PRO A 38 26.07 27.67 0.94
N PRO A 39 25.71 26.90 1.99
CA PRO A 39 25.47 27.45 3.32
C PRO A 39 26.77 27.93 3.99
N PRO A 40 26.72 28.99 4.82
CA PRO A 40 27.89 29.48 5.56
C PRO A 40 28.28 28.52 6.70
N ALA A 41 29.60 28.37 6.86
CA ALA A 41 30.24 27.52 7.84
C ALA A 41 30.00 27.94 9.30
N ASP A 42 30.03 26.94 10.17
CA ASP A 42 29.93 27.03 11.63
C ASP A 42 30.87 28.04 12.27
N SER A 43 30.39 28.70 13.32
CA SER A 43 31.25 29.33 14.32
C SER A 43 30.65 29.14 15.73
N LYS A 44 31.35 28.32 16.51
CA LYS A 44 31.20 28.15 17.96
C LYS A 44 31.44 29.49 18.67
N SER A 45 30.62 29.83 19.66
CA SER A 45 31.08 30.19 21.03
C SER A 45 29.96 30.72 21.96
N LYS A 46 29.76 29.98 23.07
CA LYS A 46 29.88 30.45 24.47
C LYS A 46 28.83 31.44 25.04
N SER A 47 28.01 30.91 25.95
CA SER A 47 27.26 31.66 27.00
C SER A 47 28.18 32.44 27.94
N PRO A 48 27.66 33.43 28.71
CA PRO A 48 27.16 33.14 30.06
C PRO A 48 25.92 33.93 30.53
N ALA A 49 25.47 33.53 31.72
CA ALA A 49 24.26 33.91 32.44
C ALA A 49 24.23 35.35 33.01
N GLY A 50 23.02 35.86 33.31
CA GLY A 50 22.83 37.08 34.10
C GLY A 50 21.41 37.69 34.08
N GLU A 51 20.51 37.10 34.87
CA GLU A 51 19.43 37.68 35.70
C GLU A 51 18.69 39.03 35.37
N ARG A 52 17.35 38.95 35.53
CA ARG A 52 16.36 39.92 36.10
C ARG A 52 15.45 40.82 35.21
N LYS A 53 14.17 40.39 35.23
CA LYS A 53 12.93 41.10 35.67
C LYS A 53 12.37 42.33 34.90
N ARG A 54 11.08 42.14 34.54
CA ARG A 54 9.89 43.02 34.61
C ARG A 54 9.34 43.63 33.30
N ALA A 55 8.13 43.13 32.98
CA ALA A 55 6.89 43.86 32.71
C ALA A 55 6.74 44.75 31.46
N GLY A 56 5.76 44.39 30.62
CA GLY A 56 4.69 45.32 30.25
C GLY A 56 4.53 45.66 28.78
N ARG A 57 3.33 45.34 28.27
CA ARG A 57 2.58 45.97 27.15
C ARG A 57 3.02 45.65 25.71
N GLY A 58 2.09 45.05 24.97
CA GLY A 58 2.08 44.98 23.49
C GLY A 58 1.90 46.38 22.85
N PRO A 59 1.87 46.49 21.50
CA PRO A 59 0.74 45.96 20.71
C PRO A 59 1.10 45.51 19.27
N ALA A 60 0.05 45.30 18.46
CA ALA A 60 0.03 45.34 16.98
C ALA A 60 0.16 44.02 16.20
N ARG A 61 -0.99 43.32 16.12
CA ARG A 61 -1.72 43.00 14.87
C ARG A 61 -0.92 43.21 13.56
N ARG A 62 -0.24 42.15 13.10
CA ARG A 62 0.10 41.97 11.69
C ARG A 62 -0.90 41.00 11.07
N LYS A 63 -1.64 41.49 10.06
CA LYS A 63 -2.42 40.68 9.14
C LYS A 63 -1.42 39.81 8.35
N SER A 64 -1.42 38.50 8.58
CA SER A 64 -0.84 37.55 7.64
C SER A 64 -1.74 37.53 6.41
N GLY A 65 -1.16 37.91 5.26
CA GLY A 65 -1.78 37.71 3.95
C GLY A 65 -1.89 36.22 3.61
N PRO A 66 -2.59 35.89 2.52
CA PRO A 66 -2.94 34.52 2.15
C PRO A 66 -1.66 33.72 1.88
N GLY A 67 -1.64 32.49 2.40
CA GLY A 67 -0.51 31.58 2.34
C GLY A 67 0.11 31.52 0.96
N ALA A 68 1.40 31.87 0.91
CA ALA A 68 2.28 31.44 -0.16
C ALA A 68 2.07 29.94 -0.36
N GLY A 69 1.77 29.54 -1.60
CA GLY A 69 1.62 28.15 -1.98
C GLY A 69 2.78 27.36 -1.39
N SER A 70 2.44 26.31 -0.64
CA SER A 70 3.41 25.33 -0.16
C SER A 70 4.19 24.87 -1.39
N ARG A 71 5.40 25.40 -1.55
CA ARG A 71 6.34 24.89 -2.53
C ARG A 71 6.71 23.52 -1.99
N CYS A 72 6.24 22.46 -2.64
CA CYS A 72 6.69 21.11 -2.35
C CYS A 72 8.19 21.08 -2.68
N GLU A 73 9.03 21.36 -1.69
CA GLU A 73 10.47 21.18 -1.82
C GLU A 73 10.71 19.66 -1.82
N MET A 74 11.03 19.12 -3.00
CA MET A 74 11.44 17.73 -3.10
C MET A 74 12.80 17.56 -2.46
N GLU A 75 12.85 16.64 -1.51
CA GLU A 75 14.08 16.30 -0.80
C GLU A 75 14.93 15.35 -1.65
N VAL A 76 16.24 15.59 -1.67
CA VAL A 76 17.21 14.72 -2.34
C VAL A 76 18.15 14.16 -1.27
N VAL A 77 18.20 12.83 -1.16
CA VAL A 77 19.05 12.10 -0.21
C VAL A 77 19.96 11.17 -1.01
N ASP A 78 21.27 11.28 -0.81
CA ASP A 78 22.28 10.48 -1.51
C ASP A 78 22.15 10.49 -3.05
N GLY A 79 21.72 11.63 -3.61
CA GLY A 79 21.49 11.79 -5.06
C GLY A 79 20.17 11.21 -5.57
N SER A 80 19.36 10.62 -4.70
CA SER A 80 18.02 10.11 -5.02
C SER A 80 16.92 11.06 -4.57
N PHE A 81 15.86 11.20 -5.35
CA PHE A 81 14.67 11.96 -4.98
C PHE A 81 13.81 11.19 -4.00
N VAL A 82 13.41 11.83 -2.91
CA VAL A 82 12.55 11.22 -1.89
C VAL A 82 11.09 11.48 -2.24
N ILE A 83 10.30 10.41 -2.28
CA ILE A 83 8.86 10.44 -2.52
C ILE A 83 8.14 10.18 -1.19
N LYS A 84 7.40 11.17 -0.68
CA LYS A 84 6.55 11.08 0.52
C LYS A 84 5.08 11.05 0.11
N GLY A 85 4.70 9.97 -0.58
CA GLY A 85 3.34 9.73 -1.04
C GLY A 85 3.07 10.18 -2.48
N LEU A 86 1.80 10.16 -2.88
CA LEU A 86 1.40 10.34 -4.27
C LEU A 86 1.60 11.77 -4.79
N ALA A 87 1.44 12.78 -3.94
CA ALA A 87 1.57 14.18 -4.34
C ALA A 87 2.97 14.48 -4.90
N ASP A 88 4.02 14.06 -4.19
CA ASP A 88 5.41 14.22 -4.64
C ASP A 88 5.67 13.45 -5.95
N ALA A 89 5.10 12.25 -6.06
CA ALA A 89 5.27 11.41 -7.23
C ALA A 89 4.64 12.00 -8.50
N VAL A 90 3.53 12.73 -8.37
CA VAL A 90 2.86 13.40 -9.50
C VAL A 90 3.66 14.61 -9.99
N LEU A 91 4.50 15.22 -9.16
CA LEU A 91 5.31 16.38 -9.52
C LEU A 91 6.64 16.00 -10.19
N LEU A 92 7.14 14.79 -9.95
CA LEU A 92 8.39 14.29 -10.54
C LEU A 92 8.47 14.39 -12.08
N PRO A 93 7.42 14.07 -12.87
CA PRO A 93 7.47 14.17 -14.33
C PRO A 93 7.66 15.61 -14.83
N ASP A 94 7.13 16.59 -14.10
CA ASP A 94 7.18 18.01 -14.47
C ASP A 94 8.59 18.60 -14.32
N LEU A 95 9.50 17.91 -13.62
CA LEU A 95 10.90 18.30 -13.51
C LEU A 95 11.69 18.05 -14.81
N GLY A 96 11.12 17.34 -15.79
CA GLY A 96 11.77 17.05 -17.08
C GLY A 96 13.03 16.18 -16.95
N LEU A 97 13.22 15.55 -15.80
CA LEU A 97 14.39 14.73 -15.50
C LEU A 97 14.24 13.34 -16.14
N VAL A 98 15.32 12.87 -16.76
CA VAL A 98 15.43 11.54 -17.37
C VAL A 98 16.48 10.76 -16.60
N HIS A 99 16.22 9.50 -16.28
CA HIS A 99 17.07 8.63 -15.44
C HIS A 99 17.22 9.14 -14.01
N VAL A 100 16.09 9.21 -13.30
CA VAL A 100 16.03 9.65 -11.91
C VAL A 100 16.06 8.46 -10.97
N ASP A 101 16.99 8.44 -10.03
CA ASP A 101 16.91 7.56 -8.87
C ASP A 101 15.92 8.15 -7.86
N ALA A 102 14.93 7.36 -7.45
CA ALA A 102 13.94 7.79 -6.48
C ALA A 102 13.73 6.73 -5.39
N VAL A 103 13.43 7.19 -4.18
CA VAL A 103 13.16 6.35 -3.02
C VAL A 103 11.81 6.72 -2.45
N VAL A 104 10.93 5.73 -2.31
CA VAL A 104 9.67 5.90 -1.59
C VAL A 104 9.97 5.74 -0.11
N GLU A 105 9.86 6.83 0.65
CA GLU A 105 10.14 6.84 2.10
C GLU A 105 8.88 6.67 2.92
N SER A 106 7.76 7.23 2.48
CA SER A 106 6.49 7.08 3.18
C SER A 106 5.34 7.04 2.19
N VAL A 107 4.34 6.21 2.50
CA VAL A 107 3.14 6.11 1.68
C VAL A 107 1.95 5.78 2.56
N GLU A 108 0.85 6.51 2.33
CA GLU A 108 -0.45 6.14 2.88
C GLU A 108 -0.98 4.93 2.11
N ILE A 109 -1.45 3.87 2.80
CA ILE A 109 -1.83 2.60 2.17
C ILE A 109 -2.82 2.81 1.02
N ARG A 110 -3.85 3.66 1.20
CA ARG A 110 -4.83 3.96 0.15
C ARG A 110 -4.23 4.55 -1.13
N GLN A 111 -3.06 5.19 -1.05
CA GLN A 111 -2.39 5.81 -2.18
C GLN A 111 -1.40 4.86 -2.89
N ALA A 112 -1.02 3.77 -2.23
CA ALA A 112 0.01 2.86 -2.73
C ALA A 112 -0.30 2.28 -4.13
N PRO A 113 -1.55 1.89 -4.49
CA PRO A 113 -1.85 1.43 -5.84
C PRO A 113 -1.62 2.49 -6.91
N ALA A 114 -2.07 3.73 -6.66
CA ALA A 114 -1.90 4.84 -7.60
C ALA A 114 -0.42 5.22 -7.75
N LEU A 115 0.32 5.25 -6.64
CA LEU A 115 1.75 5.50 -6.64
C LEU A 115 2.51 4.43 -7.43
N LEU A 116 2.16 3.15 -7.22
CA LEU A 116 2.73 2.04 -7.97
C LEU A 116 2.43 2.16 -9.45
N GLN A 117 1.19 2.48 -9.83
CA GLN A 117 0.80 2.66 -11.22
C GLN A 117 1.65 3.76 -11.88
N LEU A 118 1.79 4.91 -11.21
CA LEU A 118 2.57 6.04 -11.71
C LEU A 118 4.04 5.64 -11.94
N ILE A 119 4.66 4.97 -10.97
CA ILE A 119 6.04 4.47 -11.08
C ILE A 119 6.16 3.45 -12.22
N THR A 120 5.21 2.52 -12.35
CA THR A 120 5.24 1.53 -13.43
C THR A 120 5.09 2.17 -14.82
N THR A 121 4.30 3.23 -14.95
CA THR A 121 4.17 3.98 -16.21
C THR A 121 5.40 4.83 -16.53
N ALA A 122 6.18 5.20 -15.51
CA ALA A 122 7.44 5.92 -15.65
C ALA A 122 8.66 4.98 -15.84
N THR A 123 8.43 3.67 -16.05
CA THR A 123 9.50 2.69 -16.26
C THR A 123 10.42 3.11 -17.41
N GLY A 124 11.73 3.05 -17.16
CA GLY A 124 12.77 3.52 -18.08
C GLY A 124 13.18 4.99 -17.88
N LYS A 125 12.32 5.82 -17.26
CA LYS A 125 12.67 7.18 -16.85
C LYS A 125 13.14 7.24 -15.40
N TRP A 126 12.54 6.43 -14.53
CA TRP A 126 12.87 6.39 -13.10
C TRP A 126 13.36 5.01 -12.68
N ASN A 127 14.37 5.01 -11.82
CA ASN A 127 14.83 3.85 -11.09
C ASN A 127 14.37 4.00 -9.64
N VAL A 128 13.31 3.27 -9.27
CA VAL A 128 12.73 3.37 -7.94
C VAL A 128 13.22 2.22 -7.08
N ALA A 129 14.00 2.54 -6.06
CA ALA A 129 14.42 1.54 -5.08
C ALA A 129 13.20 1.01 -4.31
N ARG A 130 13.18 -0.30 -4.04
CA ARG A 130 12.20 -0.98 -3.16
C ARG A 130 10.75 -0.92 -3.64
N ASP A 131 10.57 -0.96 -4.95
CA ASP A 131 9.26 -1.14 -5.57
C ASP A 131 8.50 -2.35 -5.02
N GLN A 132 9.19 -3.41 -4.57
CA GLN A 132 8.59 -4.59 -3.97
C GLN A 132 7.81 -4.30 -2.68
N LYS A 133 8.33 -3.45 -1.79
CA LYS A 133 7.62 -3.03 -0.57
C LYS A 133 6.37 -2.23 -0.92
N LEU A 134 6.48 -1.35 -1.93
CA LEU A 134 5.33 -0.62 -2.47
C LEU A 134 4.28 -1.55 -3.11
N ARG A 135 4.69 -2.59 -3.84
CA ARG A 135 3.77 -3.60 -4.40
C ARG A 135 3.01 -4.34 -3.29
N HIS A 136 3.68 -4.66 -2.19
CA HIS A 136 3.02 -5.27 -1.03
C HIS A 136 2.00 -4.34 -0.39
N LEU A 137 2.32 -3.05 -0.24
CA LEU A 137 1.37 -2.04 0.27
C LEU A 137 0.19 -1.81 -0.67
N ALA A 138 0.43 -1.75 -1.98
CA ALA A 138 -0.64 -1.68 -2.98
C ALA A 138 -1.57 -2.88 -2.86
N ARG A 139 -1.02 -4.09 -2.68
CA ARG A 139 -1.82 -5.29 -2.46
C ARG A 139 -2.62 -5.24 -1.16
N VAL A 140 -2.05 -4.72 -0.06
CA VAL A 140 -2.81 -4.50 1.18
C VAL A 140 -4.02 -3.60 0.94
N SER A 141 -3.84 -2.48 0.21
CA SER A 141 -4.94 -1.58 -0.12
C SER A 141 -6.04 -2.30 -0.90
N CYS A 142 -5.68 -3.03 -1.95
CA CYS A 142 -6.66 -3.77 -2.77
C CYS A 142 -7.38 -4.86 -1.96
N GLU A 143 -6.69 -5.55 -1.05
CA GLU A 143 -7.32 -6.56 -0.19
C GLU A 143 -8.27 -5.92 0.83
N ALA A 144 -7.95 -4.73 1.36
CA ALA A 144 -8.87 -3.96 2.19
C ALA A 144 -10.12 -3.51 1.41
N ASP A 145 -9.98 -3.12 0.15
CA ASP A 145 -11.10 -2.77 -0.73
C ASP A 145 -12.01 -3.98 -0.98
N ILE A 146 -11.45 -5.17 -1.26
CA ILE A 146 -12.25 -6.39 -1.40
C ILE A 146 -13.01 -6.70 -0.11
N LEU A 147 -12.37 -6.53 1.05
CA LEU A 147 -13.05 -6.75 2.33
C LEU A 147 -14.20 -5.75 2.54
N LEU A 148 -14.01 -4.48 2.20
CA LEU A 148 -15.00 -3.42 2.33
C LEU A 148 -16.16 -3.57 1.34
N ASP A 149 -15.87 -3.83 0.08
CA ASP A 149 -16.83 -3.74 -1.02
C ASP A 149 -17.50 -5.08 -1.37
N VAL A 150 -16.89 -6.20 -0.96
CA VAL A 150 -17.40 -7.54 -1.27
C VAL A 150 -17.73 -8.33 -0.01
N VAL A 151 -16.77 -8.45 0.92
CA VAL A 151 -16.94 -9.35 2.08
C VAL A 151 -17.90 -8.78 3.11
N LEU A 152 -17.78 -7.49 3.45
CA LEU A 152 -18.67 -6.86 4.42
C LEU A 152 -20.13 -6.81 3.95
N PRO A 153 -20.47 -6.47 2.69
CA PRO A 153 -21.84 -6.59 2.19
C PRO A 153 -22.42 -8.00 2.33
N LEU A 154 -21.63 -9.04 2.05
CA LEU A 154 -22.06 -10.44 2.26
C LEU A 154 -22.40 -10.71 3.73
N LEU A 155 -21.59 -10.22 4.65
CA LEU A 155 -21.79 -10.39 6.10
C LEU A 155 -22.92 -9.51 6.66
N LYS A 156 -23.15 -8.33 6.07
CA LYS A 156 -24.28 -7.45 6.41
C LYS A 156 -25.61 -8.08 5.97
N ALA A 157 -25.63 -8.74 4.81
CA ALA A 157 -26.81 -9.46 4.31
C ALA A 157 -27.08 -10.73 5.12
N ASP A 158 -26.04 -11.50 5.44
CA ASP A 158 -26.11 -12.67 6.32
C ASP A 158 -24.91 -12.71 7.27
N PRO A 159 -25.08 -12.35 8.56
CA PRO A 159 -24.02 -12.40 9.55
C PRO A 159 -23.44 -13.80 9.80
N ARG A 160 -24.09 -14.87 9.30
CA ARG A 160 -23.63 -16.26 9.38
C ARG A 160 -23.10 -16.80 8.05
N SER A 161 -22.86 -15.94 7.07
CA SER A 161 -22.35 -16.34 5.76
C SER A 161 -21.03 -17.10 5.85
N ALA A 162 -21.07 -18.41 5.58
CA ALA A 162 -19.88 -19.26 5.57
C ALA A 162 -18.84 -18.79 4.52
N ALA A 163 -19.30 -18.23 3.41
CA ALA A 163 -18.42 -17.62 2.41
C ALA A 163 -17.70 -16.39 2.98
N GLY A 164 -18.42 -15.52 3.70
CA GLY A 164 -17.84 -14.37 4.39
C GLY A 164 -16.79 -14.78 5.42
N GLY A 165 -17.08 -15.80 6.24
CA GLY A 165 -16.12 -16.35 7.21
C GLY A 165 -14.84 -16.90 6.57
N ARG A 166 -14.95 -17.64 5.47
CA ARG A 166 -13.77 -18.14 4.72
C ARG A 166 -12.93 -17.01 4.15
N LEU A 167 -13.56 -15.99 3.56
CA LEU A 167 -12.85 -14.84 2.99
C LEU A 167 -12.14 -14.02 4.09
N LEU A 168 -12.80 -13.77 5.22
CA LEU A 168 -12.17 -13.12 6.38
C LEU A 168 -10.92 -13.88 6.87
N THR A 169 -10.99 -15.22 6.90
CA THR A 169 -9.83 -16.05 7.27
C THR A 169 -8.69 -15.89 6.28
N ARG A 170 -8.99 -15.98 4.97
CA ARG A 170 -8.01 -15.86 3.89
C ARG A 170 -7.32 -14.49 3.90
N TYR A 171 -8.09 -13.41 3.94
CA TYR A 171 -7.52 -12.06 3.94
C TYR A 171 -6.84 -11.71 5.25
N GLY A 172 -7.30 -12.24 6.39
CA GLY A 172 -6.58 -12.12 7.65
C GLY A 172 -5.17 -12.70 7.58
N TRP A 173 -5.01 -13.90 7.02
CA TRP A 173 -3.69 -14.48 6.78
C TRP A 173 -2.83 -13.66 5.80
N SER A 174 -3.45 -13.20 4.72
CA SER A 174 -2.77 -12.42 3.69
C SER A 174 -2.23 -11.10 4.23
N LEU A 175 -3.02 -10.34 5.01
CA LEU A 175 -2.58 -9.10 5.66
C LEU A 175 -1.34 -9.31 6.52
N ARG A 176 -1.33 -10.37 7.35
CA ARG A 176 -0.16 -10.71 8.17
C ARG A 176 1.07 -11.03 7.32
N ARG A 177 0.90 -11.81 6.24
CA ARG A 177 1.99 -12.17 5.33
C ARG A 177 2.55 -10.94 4.63
N LEU A 178 1.68 -10.04 4.16
CA LEU A 178 2.07 -8.81 3.49
C LEU A 178 2.77 -7.84 4.45
N GLY A 179 2.26 -7.67 5.67
CA GLY A 179 2.93 -6.86 6.70
C GLY A 179 4.36 -7.30 6.93
N ARG A 180 4.61 -8.61 7.05
CA ARG A 180 5.96 -9.16 7.23
C ARG A 180 6.89 -8.80 6.07
N LYS A 181 6.37 -8.80 4.84
CA LYS A 181 7.16 -8.47 3.64
C LYS A 181 7.44 -6.97 3.47
N VAL A 182 6.70 -6.10 4.16
CA VAL A 182 6.88 -4.65 4.06
C VAL A 182 8.01 -4.19 4.99
N ASP A 183 7.95 -4.54 6.28
CA ASP A 183 8.90 -4.03 7.28
C ASP A 183 9.41 -5.09 8.28
N GLY A 184 9.22 -6.37 7.96
CA GLY A 184 9.73 -7.49 8.76
C GLY A 184 8.88 -7.81 10.00
N VAL A 185 9.30 -8.83 10.76
CA VAL A 185 8.54 -9.34 11.93
C VAL A 185 8.53 -8.36 13.11
N ASN A 186 9.48 -7.43 13.16
CA ASN A 186 9.57 -6.41 14.20
C ASN A 186 9.13 -5.01 13.71
N GLY A 187 8.56 -4.96 12.51
CA GLY A 187 8.11 -3.74 11.86
C GLY A 187 6.86 -3.14 12.50
N ALA A 188 6.77 -1.82 12.48
CA ALA A 188 5.62 -1.07 13.01
C ALA A 188 4.34 -1.39 12.23
N PHE A 189 4.43 -1.47 10.89
CA PHE A 189 3.31 -1.84 10.05
C PHE A 189 2.95 -3.32 10.23
N PHE A 190 3.92 -4.22 10.35
CA PHE A 190 3.63 -5.62 10.67
C PHE A 190 2.83 -5.77 11.98
N ALA A 191 3.13 -4.99 13.03
CA ALA A 191 2.36 -5.02 14.27
C ALA A 191 0.89 -4.64 14.05
N VAL A 192 0.62 -3.59 13.25
CA VAL A 192 -0.75 -3.19 12.86
C VAL A 192 -1.42 -4.31 12.07
N ALA A 193 -0.75 -4.84 11.05
CA ALA A 193 -1.27 -5.90 10.20
C ALA A 193 -1.60 -7.18 10.99
N VAL A 194 -0.79 -7.54 12.00
CA VAL A 194 -1.05 -8.67 12.91
C VAL A 194 -2.29 -8.41 13.75
N ALA A 195 -2.46 -7.20 14.29
CA ALA A 195 -3.60 -6.84 15.11
C ALA A 195 -4.91 -6.94 14.31
N ASP A 196 -4.92 -6.48 13.06
CA ASP A 196 -6.08 -6.58 12.16
C ASP A 196 -6.31 -8.01 11.68
N SER A 197 -5.27 -8.72 11.26
CA SER A 197 -5.32 -10.15 10.92
C SER A 197 -5.98 -10.97 12.03
N ASN A 198 -5.52 -10.81 13.28
CA ASN A 198 -6.03 -11.57 14.41
C ASN A 198 -7.51 -11.25 14.67
N PHE A 199 -7.92 -10.00 14.48
CA PHE A 199 -9.31 -9.60 14.64
C PHE A 199 -10.21 -10.25 13.58
N LEU A 200 -9.83 -10.17 12.30
CA LEU A 200 -10.58 -10.81 11.19
C LEU A 200 -10.71 -12.32 11.40
N ARG A 201 -9.60 -12.99 11.73
CA ARG A 201 -9.56 -14.44 11.94
C ARG A 201 -10.36 -14.87 13.16
N ARG A 202 -10.35 -14.08 14.24
CA ARG A 202 -11.18 -14.35 15.42
C ARG A 202 -12.66 -14.24 15.08
N HIS A 203 -13.07 -13.21 14.33
CA HIS A 203 -14.44 -13.08 13.87
C HIS A 203 -14.87 -14.26 12.98
N ALA A 204 -14.02 -14.63 12.02
CA ALA A 204 -14.26 -15.79 11.16
C ALA A 204 -14.38 -17.11 11.95
N SER A 205 -13.54 -17.31 12.97
CA SER A 205 -13.63 -18.49 13.86
C SER A 205 -14.97 -18.54 14.60
N HIS A 206 -15.43 -17.39 15.12
CA HIS A 206 -16.73 -17.32 15.79
C HIS A 206 -17.91 -17.58 14.85
N LEU A 207 -17.83 -17.05 13.62
CA LEU A 207 -18.82 -17.29 12.57
C LEU A 207 -18.85 -18.77 12.20
N ASN A 208 -17.71 -19.37 11.85
CA ASN A 208 -17.61 -20.76 11.38
C ASN A 208 -18.00 -21.78 12.45
N ARG A 209 -17.71 -21.49 13.73
CA ARG A 209 -18.04 -22.38 14.85
C ARG A 209 -19.41 -22.11 15.48
N GLY A 210 -20.11 -21.06 15.05
CA GLY A 210 -21.41 -20.67 15.63
C GLY A 210 -21.36 -20.32 17.12
N THR A 211 -20.19 -19.92 17.65
CA THR A 211 -19.97 -19.72 19.10
C THR A 211 -20.50 -18.39 19.64
N LYS A 212 -21.01 -17.51 18.76
CA LYS A 212 -21.53 -16.18 19.10
C LYS A 212 -22.89 -15.94 18.45
N GLY A 213 -23.73 -15.17 19.13
CA GLY A 213 -25.06 -14.78 18.64
C GLY A 213 -24.98 -13.74 17.52
N VAL A 214 -26.08 -13.60 16.77
CA VAL A 214 -26.20 -12.67 15.62
C VAL A 214 -25.89 -11.23 16.03
N LYS A 215 -26.39 -10.77 17.19
CA LYS A 215 -26.10 -9.42 17.70
C LYS A 215 -24.60 -9.15 17.80
N TRP A 216 -23.84 -10.09 18.39
CA TRP A 216 -22.39 -9.96 18.50
C TRP A 216 -21.72 -9.91 17.11
N LEU A 217 -22.19 -10.73 16.16
CA LEU A 217 -21.67 -10.73 14.79
C LEU A 217 -21.91 -9.38 14.12
N THR A 218 -23.13 -8.85 14.17
CA THR A 218 -23.49 -7.54 13.60
C THR A 218 -22.68 -6.40 14.20
N ASP A 219 -22.53 -6.35 15.52
CA ASP A 219 -21.73 -5.31 16.20
C ASP A 219 -20.25 -5.38 15.76
N ASN A 220 -19.73 -6.60 15.54
CA ASN A 220 -18.34 -6.78 15.12
C ASN A 220 -18.13 -6.51 13.62
N ILE A 221 -19.15 -6.64 12.76
CA ILE A 221 -19.07 -6.26 11.35
C ILE A 221 -18.77 -4.76 11.22
N ALA A 222 -19.43 -3.91 12.00
CA ALA A 222 -19.13 -2.47 12.03
C ALA A 222 -17.70 -2.17 12.53
N ALA A 223 -17.20 -2.97 13.48
CA ALA A 223 -15.83 -2.84 13.96
C ALA A 223 -14.79 -3.28 12.90
N ILE A 224 -15.11 -4.29 12.07
CA ILE A 224 -14.27 -4.68 10.93
C ILE A 224 -14.18 -3.53 9.94
N GLU A 225 -15.32 -2.93 9.56
CA GLU A 225 -15.38 -1.79 8.65
C GLU A 225 -14.48 -0.64 9.11
N LYS A 226 -14.63 -0.22 10.38
CA LYS A 226 -13.81 0.83 10.97
C LYS A 226 -12.32 0.52 10.88
N ARG A 227 -11.92 -0.70 11.26
CA ARG A 227 -10.50 -1.11 11.24
C ARG A 227 -9.91 -1.11 9.83
N LEU A 228 -10.68 -1.51 8.82
CA LEU A 228 -10.21 -1.50 7.44
C LEU A 228 -10.05 -0.08 6.90
N VAL A 229 -10.95 0.83 7.26
CA VAL A 229 -10.81 2.26 6.95
C VAL A 229 -9.57 2.86 7.64
N ASP A 230 -9.37 2.56 8.92
CA ASP A 230 -8.21 3.01 9.69
C ASP A 230 -6.89 2.43 9.10
N LEU A 231 -6.89 1.15 8.70
CA LEU A 231 -5.77 0.50 8.02
C LEU A 231 -5.43 1.24 6.72
N LYS A 232 -6.41 1.54 5.87
CA LYS A 232 -6.19 2.27 4.61
C LYS A 232 -5.60 3.67 4.83
N GLY A 233 -5.93 4.32 5.95
CA GLY A 233 -5.39 5.62 6.35
C GLY A 233 -4.02 5.57 7.00
N THR A 234 -3.45 4.38 7.22
CA THR A 234 -2.14 4.23 7.84
C THR A 234 -1.04 4.70 6.89
N VAL A 235 -0.17 5.58 7.37
CA VAL A 235 1.05 5.98 6.68
C VAL A 235 2.17 5.03 7.10
N VAL A 236 2.77 4.35 6.12
CA VAL A 236 3.85 3.40 6.33
C VAL A 236 5.16 4.02 5.90
N ASN A 237 6.13 4.02 6.82
CA ASN A 237 7.49 4.48 6.54
C ASN A 237 8.34 3.30 6.03
N ILE A 238 9.00 3.49 4.90
CA ILE A 238 9.94 2.59 4.25
C ILE A 238 11.32 3.27 4.35
N PRO A 239 12.05 3.10 5.46
CA PRO A 239 13.27 3.88 5.74
C PRO A 239 14.34 3.63 4.69
N ALA A 240 14.97 4.68 4.15
CA ALA A 240 15.96 4.67 3.05
C ALA A 240 17.18 3.73 3.26
N VAL A 241 17.44 3.27 4.48
CA VAL A 241 18.51 2.31 4.82
C VAL A 241 17.88 0.99 5.23
N ALA A 242 18.12 -0.08 4.48
CA ALA A 242 17.72 -1.43 4.86
C ALA A 242 18.97 -2.20 5.28
N LYS A 243 18.93 -2.77 6.49
CA LYS A 243 19.61 -4.05 6.74
C LYS A 243 19.08 -5.00 5.65
N GLN A 244 19.98 -5.68 4.95
CA GLN A 244 19.67 -6.59 3.85
C GLN A 244 18.39 -7.36 4.15
N ASP A 245 17.38 -7.18 3.30
CA ASP A 245 16.22 -8.06 3.27
C ASP A 245 16.81 -9.43 2.83
N GLU A 246 17.15 -10.29 3.80
CA GLU A 246 17.53 -11.67 3.50
C GLU A 246 16.33 -12.29 2.77
N ASP A 247 16.57 -12.65 1.51
CA ASP A 247 15.66 -13.40 0.66
C ASP A 247 15.40 -14.78 1.31
N GLU A 248 14.50 -14.84 2.29
CA GLU A 248 13.82 -16.09 2.66
C GLU A 248 12.73 -16.38 1.64
N ASP A 249 13.16 -16.57 0.39
CA ASP A 249 12.52 -17.45 -0.57
C ASP A 249 12.92 -18.89 -0.24
N ALA A 250 12.37 -19.42 0.84
CA ALA A 250 12.31 -20.84 1.09
C ALA A 250 10.85 -21.25 1.07
N GLY A 251 10.37 -21.62 -0.12
CA GLY A 251 9.09 -22.27 -0.29
C GLY A 251 8.97 -23.49 0.60
N VAL A 252 7.92 -23.53 1.40
CA VAL A 252 7.29 -24.78 1.84
C VAL A 252 5.79 -24.52 1.90
N ASP A 253 5.11 -24.81 0.80
CA ASP A 253 3.72 -25.27 0.85
C ASP A 253 3.75 -26.67 1.48
N ASP A 254 3.52 -26.76 2.79
CA ASP A 254 3.13 -28.01 3.45
C ASP A 254 1.67 -27.84 3.93
N GLU A 255 0.76 -27.80 2.96
CA GLU A 255 -0.61 -28.26 3.18
C GLU A 255 -0.55 -29.78 3.37
N LYS A 256 -0.25 -30.25 4.58
CA LYS A 256 -0.67 -31.60 5.00
C LYS A 256 -2.14 -31.56 5.37
N THR A 257 -3.00 -31.66 4.36
CA THR A 257 -4.33 -32.22 4.53
C THR A 257 -4.20 -33.72 4.54
N ASP A 258 -4.03 -34.32 5.72
CA ASP A 258 -4.12 -35.76 5.89
C ASP A 258 -5.60 -36.16 5.85
N GLY A 259 -5.98 -36.83 4.77
CA GLY A 259 -7.33 -37.26 4.46
C GLY A 259 -7.30 -38.29 3.34
N GLY A 260 -7.42 -39.55 3.73
CA GLY A 260 -7.58 -40.75 2.89
C GLY A 260 -7.15 -41.95 3.73
N ASP A 261 -8.02 -42.63 4.48
CA ASP A 261 -9.11 -43.54 4.06
C ASP A 261 -8.61 -44.81 3.35
N SER A 262 -9.16 -45.95 3.79
CA SER A 262 -9.08 -47.32 3.22
C SER A 262 -7.73 -48.04 3.45
N ASP A 263 -7.61 -49.31 3.87
CA ASP A 263 -8.48 -50.47 4.08
C ASP A 263 -7.76 -51.42 5.08
N GLU A 264 -8.49 -52.31 5.76
CA GLU A 264 -8.26 -53.77 5.69
C GLU A 264 -9.06 -54.53 6.77
N ALA A 265 -9.89 -55.45 6.26
CA ALA A 265 -10.56 -56.48 7.02
C ALA A 265 -9.71 -57.75 6.97
N ASP A 266 -9.36 -58.31 8.13
CA ASP A 266 -8.94 -59.70 8.36
C ASP A 266 -8.83 -59.85 9.90
N GLY A 267 -9.28 -60.86 10.65
CA GLY A 267 -9.70 -62.23 10.37
C GLY A 267 -9.28 -63.05 11.60
N GLY A 268 -10.20 -63.84 12.18
CA GLY A 268 -9.93 -64.88 13.20
C GLY A 268 -9.56 -64.36 14.61
N GLY A 269 -9.93 -64.98 15.73
CA GLY A 269 -10.52 -66.27 16.02
C GLY A 269 -10.41 -66.53 17.52
N GLU A 270 -11.42 -67.20 18.06
CA GLU A 270 -11.46 -68.05 19.25
C GLU A 270 -10.26 -68.08 20.22
N SER A 271 -10.54 -67.97 21.52
CA SER A 271 -10.18 -69.00 22.54
C SER A 271 -10.75 -68.62 23.91
N GLU A 272 -11.53 -69.57 24.46
CA GLU A 272 -11.85 -69.87 25.88
C GLU A 272 -12.70 -68.91 26.74
#